data_AF-A0A7Y5G4N7-F1
#
_entry.id   AF-A0A7Y5G4N7-F1
#
_cell.length_a   1.000
_cell.length_b   1.000
_cell.length_c   1.000
_cell.angle_alpha   90.00
_cell.angle_beta   90.00
_cell.angle_gamma   90.00
#
_symmetry.space_group_name_H-M   'P 1'
#
loop_
_entity.id
_entity.type
_entity.pdbx_description
1 polymer ?
#
loop_
_entity_poly.entity_id
_entity_poly.type
_entity_poly.pdbx_seq_one_letter_code
_entity_poly.pdbx_strand_id
1 'polypeptide(L)'
;MRRFLLVSLASLTLCLSAAAQVPNKAYFERMHQVTRAALQKEQAAGIKKISATLPNKPSSDPSVDAVYYDLNLTITTAPNNLAGSVTGVFRSKVDGLQQAILHFDAREGLAPWTGFSVSGNAASWTHANWLLTVQLDRAYNAGETFQIT
;
A
#
# COMPACT_ATOMS: atom_id res chain seq x y z
N MET A 1 -10.25 77.95 3.20
CA MET A 1 -11.35 78.95 3.16
C MET A 1 -12.63 78.28 3.64
N ARG A 2 -13.32 78.90 4.61
CA ARG A 2 -14.61 78.46 5.22
C ARG A 2 -15.79 78.66 4.26
N ARG A 3 -16.84 77.83 4.39
CA ARG A 3 -18.30 78.18 4.44
C ARG A 3 -19.13 76.87 4.31
N PHE A 4 -19.76 76.36 5.37
CA PHE A 4 -21.10 76.67 5.90
C PHE A 4 -22.24 76.64 4.87
N LEU A 5 -23.17 75.70 5.02
CA LEU A 5 -24.61 76.00 5.06
C LEU A 5 -25.40 74.86 5.75
N LEU A 6 -26.27 75.25 6.67
CA LEU A 6 -27.29 74.42 7.31
C LEU A 6 -28.35 73.97 6.31
N VAL A 7 -28.92 72.78 6.49
CA VAL A 7 -30.33 72.52 6.15
C VAL A 7 -31.00 71.76 7.29
N SER A 8 -32.20 72.25 7.58
CA SER A 8 -33.08 71.96 8.70
C SER A 8 -33.88 70.66 8.57
N LEU A 9 -34.30 70.19 9.74
CA LEU A 9 -35.14 69.08 10.17
C LEU A 9 -36.21 68.46 9.24
N ALA A 10 -36.40 67.16 9.53
CA ALA A 10 -37.65 66.38 9.65
C ALA A 10 -38.09 65.48 8.48
N SER A 11 -37.99 64.16 8.69
CA SER A 11 -39.06 63.16 8.51
C SER A 11 -38.49 61.77 8.87
N LEU A 12 -38.85 61.25 10.06
CA LEU A 12 -39.83 60.17 10.24
C LEU A 12 -39.40 58.78 9.72
N THR A 13 -39.00 57.95 10.69
CA THR A 13 -39.63 56.64 10.99
C THR A 13 -39.24 55.38 10.21
N LEU A 14 -38.63 54.46 10.99
CA LEU A 14 -38.55 53.00 10.92
C LEU A 14 -38.24 52.32 9.59
N CYS A 15 -37.16 51.53 9.59
CA CYS A 15 -37.30 50.13 9.20
C CYS A 15 -36.41 49.22 10.06
N LEU A 16 -37.11 48.34 10.77
CA LEU A 16 -36.72 47.09 11.44
C LEU A 16 -35.23 46.74 11.46
N SER A 17 -34.60 46.85 12.63
CA SER A 17 -33.44 46.02 12.95
C SER A 17 -33.90 44.56 13.09
N ALA A 18 -33.68 43.75 12.06
CA ALA A 18 -33.72 42.30 12.17
C ALA A 18 -32.63 41.90 13.17
N ALA A 19 -33.02 41.64 14.43
CA ALA A 19 -32.11 41.08 15.41
C ALA A 19 -31.64 39.72 14.87
N ALA A 20 -30.35 39.62 14.55
CA ALA A 20 -29.74 38.37 14.14
C ALA A 20 -29.95 37.34 15.26
N GLN A 21 -30.80 36.34 14.99
CA GLN A 21 -31.09 35.29 15.94
C GLN A 21 -29.81 34.48 16.16
N VAL A 22 -29.19 34.63 17.33
CA VAL A 22 -27.96 33.92 17.67
C VAL A 22 -28.25 32.42 17.61
N PRO A 23 -27.51 31.63 16.80
CA PRO A 23 -27.76 30.21 16.69
C PRO A 23 -27.65 29.52 18.04
N ASN A 24 -28.62 28.65 18.36
CA ASN A 24 -28.63 27.93 19.62
C ASN A 24 -27.64 26.75 19.60
N LYS A 25 -27.37 26.16 20.77
CA LYS A 25 -26.44 25.03 20.93
C LYS A 25 -26.71 23.87 19.95
N ALA A 26 -27.97 23.57 19.69
CA ALA A 26 -28.38 22.48 18.79
C ALA A 26 -27.95 22.73 17.33
N TYR A 27 -27.91 23.99 16.89
CA TYR A 27 -27.39 24.36 15.57
C TYR A 27 -25.89 24.01 15.44
N PHE A 28 -25.08 24.38 16.43
CA PHE A 28 -23.64 24.07 16.41
C PHE A 28 -23.35 22.57 16.50
N GLU A 29 -24.10 21.83 17.32
CA GLU A 29 -23.96 20.37 17.43
C GLU A 29 -24.27 19.67 16.09
N ARG A 30 -25.35 20.07 15.41
CA ARG A 30 -25.68 19.55 14.07
C ARG A 30 -24.59 19.88 13.05
N MET A 31 -24.07 21.11 13.07
CA MET A 31 -22.97 21.50 12.18
C MET A 31 -21.73 20.63 12.40
N HIS A 32 -21.34 20.37 13.66
CA HIS A 32 -20.20 19.49 13.96
C HIS A 32 -20.43 18.05 13.49
N GLN A 33 -21.64 17.50 13.66
CA GLN A 33 -21.98 16.15 13.19
C GLN A 33 -21.93 16.03 11.67
N VAL A 34 -22.50 17.01 10.96
CA VAL A 34 -22.48 17.06 9.48
C VAL A 34 -21.06 17.16 8.96
N THR A 35 -20.23 18.02 9.56
CA THR A 35 -18.82 18.15 9.17
C THR A 35 -18.02 16.86 9.40
N ARG A 36 -18.26 16.16 10.53
CA ARG A 36 -17.61 14.87 10.80
C ARG A 36 -18.02 13.79 9.80
N ALA A 37 -19.32 13.70 9.49
CA ALA A 37 -19.83 12.74 8.53
C ALA A 37 -19.29 13.00 7.11
N ALA A 38 -19.18 14.27 6.71
CA ALA A 38 -18.58 14.66 5.44
C ALA A 38 -17.08 14.29 5.38
N LEU A 39 -16.32 14.60 6.43
CA LEU A 39 -14.90 14.25 6.54
C LEU A 39 -14.69 12.72 6.46
N GLN A 40 -15.52 11.94 7.17
CA GLN A 40 -15.46 10.47 7.11
C GLN A 40 -15.77 9.94 5.72
N LYS A 41 -16.75 10.52 5.02
CA LYS A 41 -17.11 10.12 3.64
C LYS A 41 -15.97 10.42 2.66
N GLU A 42 -15.32 11.58 2.79
CA GLU A 42 -14.15 11.94 1.97
C GLU A 42 -12.95 11.05 2.25
N GLN A 43 -12.66 10.75 3.53
CA GLN A 43 -11.62 9.82 3.93
C GLN A 43 -11.86 8.42 3.35
N ALA A 44 -13.10 7.90 3.44
CA ALA A 44 -13.45 6.60 2.87
C ALA A 44 -13.31 6.57 1.34
N ALA A 45 -13.68 7.66 0.64
CA ALA A 45 -13.51 7.78 -0.80
C ALA A 45 -12.01 7.86 -1.19
N GLY A 46 -11.20 8.55 -0.39
CA GLY A 46 -9.74 8.63 -0.57
C GLY A 46 -9.07 7.26 -0.42
N ILE A 47 -9.41 6.52 0.64
CA ILE A 47 -8.90 5.16 0.87
C ILE A 47 -9.28 4.23 -0.29
N LYS A 48 -10.53 4.29 -0.78
CA LYS A 48 -10.99 3.49 -1.92
C LYS A 48 -10.21 3.77 -3.21
N LYS A 49 -9.82 5.03 -3.44
CA LYS A 49 -9.00 5.40 -4.61
C LYS A 49 -7.57 4.91 -4.48
N ILE A 50 -6.98 4.98 -3.28
CA ILE A 50 -5.63 4.48 -3.02
C ILE A 50 -5.57 2.96 -3.21
N SER A 51 -6.53 2.21 -2.67
CA SER A 51 -6.57 0.75 -2.84
C SER A 51 -6.83 0.28 -4.27
N ALA A 52 -7.47 1.10 -5.12
CA ALA A 52 -7.63 0.81 -6.55
C ALA A 52 -6.41 1.18 -7.41
N THR A 53 -5.49 2.00 -6.89
CA THR A 53 -4.33 2.53 -7.65
C THR A 53 -3.01 1.89 -7.23
N LEU A 54 -3.00 1.09 -6.16
CA LEU A 54 -1.84 0.28 -5.84
C LEU A 54 -1.70 -0.79 -6.93
N PRO A 55 -0.61 -0.82 -7.71
CA PRO A 55 -0.33 -1.94 -8.60
C PRO A 55 -0.41 -3.20 -7.74
N ASN A 56 -1.10 -4.24 -8.23
CA ASN A 56 -1.28 -5.53 -7.58
C ASN A 56 -0.03 -5.84 -6.75
N LYS A 57 -0.10 -5.61 -5.43
CA LYS A 57 0.97 -6.06 -4.54
C LYS A 57 1.03 -7.55 -4.83
N PRO A 58 2.18 -8.11 -5.22
CA PRO A 58 2.29 -9.56 -5.35
C PRO A 58 1.78 -10.15 -4.04
N SER A 59 0.66 -10.86 -4.12
CA SER A 59 0.03 -11.46 -2.96
C SER A 59 1.05 -12.44 -2.41
N SER A 60 1.54 -12.29 -1.18
CA SER A 60 2.37 -13.33 -0.58
C SER A 60 1.65 -14.68 -0.74
N ASP A 61 2.35 -15.71 -1.23
CA ASP A 61 1.79 -17.04 -1.36
C ASP A 61 1.28 -17.48 0.04
N PRO A 62 -0.01 -17.80 0.19
CA PRO A 62 -0.59 -18.14 1.48
C PRO A 62 -0.02 -19.45 2.05
N SER A 63 0.63 -20.29 1.24
CA SER A 63 1.18 -21.58 1.64
C SER A 63 2.57 -21.50 2.27
N VAL A 64 3.29 -20.38 2.10
CA VAL A 64 4.66 -20.21 2.59
C VAL A 64 4.85 -18.91 3.36
N ASP A 65 5.82 -18.91 4.27
CA ASP A 65 6.32 -17.72 4.95
C ASP A 65 7.80 -17.53 4.64
N ALA A 66 8.20 -16.34 4.20
CA ALA A 66 9.63 -16.03 4.11
C ALA A 66 10.16 -15.68 5.51
N VAL A 67 11.15 -16.43 5.99
CA VAL A 67 11.75 -16.23 7.32
C VAL A 67 12.90 -15.22 7.22
N TYR A 68 13.84 -15.46 6.30
CA TYR A 68 14.94 -14.55 6.00
C TYR A 68 15.50 -14.82 4.61
N TYR A 69 16.32 -13.88 4.13
CA TYR A 69 17.12 -14.02 2.92
C TYR A 69 18.59 -13.78 3.24
N ASP A 70 19.45 -14.64 2.71
CA ASP A 70 20.88 -14.44 2.65
C ASP A 70 21.25 -13.99 1.22
N LEU A 71 22.00 -12.90 1.11
CA LEU A 71 22.30 -12.21 -0.14
C LEU A 71 23.81 -12.13 -0.31
N ASN A 72 24.35 -12.91 -1.23
CA ASN A 72 25.75 -12.82 -1.63
C ASN A 72 25.82 -12.13 -2.99
N LEU A 73 26.01 -10.81 -2.97
CA LEU A 73 25.92 -9.95 -4.14
C LEU A 73 27.28 -9.32 -4.47
N THR A 74 27.62 -9.34 -5.75
CA THR A 74 28.74 -8.64 -6.35
C THR A 74 28.20 -7.50 -7.21
N ILE A 75 28.62 -6.29 -6.89
CA ILE A 75 28.29 -5.07 -7.63
C ILE A 75 29.54 -4.62 -8.38
N THR A 76 29.43 -4.47 -9.69
CA THR A 76 30.49 -3.90 -10.53
C THR A 76 30.00 -2.57 -11.09
N THR A 77 30.80 -1.50 -10.97
CA THR A 77 30.44 -0.14 -11.42
C THR A 77 30.85 0.16 -12.87
N ALA A 78 31.59 -0.76 -13.49
CA ALA A 78 31.87 -0.79 -14.92
C ALA A 78 32.07 -2.27 -15.29
N PRO A 79 31.13 -2.93 -15.98
CA PRO A 79 30.03 -2.40 -16.80
C PRO A 79 28.66 -2.23 -16.10
N ASN A 80 28.58 -1.81 -14.83
CA ASN A 80 27.31 -1.65 -14.08
C ASN A 80 26.49 -2.94 -14.00
N ASN A 81 27.07 -4.00 -13.43
CA ASN A 81 26.40 -5.28 -13.25
C ASN A 81 26.17 -5.61 -11.76
N LEU A 82 25.05 -6.26 -11.47
CA LEU A 82 24.70 -6.87 -10.20
C LEU A 82 24.56 -8.38 -10.42
N ALA A 83 25.41 -9.18 -9.79
CA ALA A 83 25.39 -10.64 -9.89
C ALA A 83 25.57 -11.27 -8.52
N GLY A 84 25.14 -12.52 -8.32
CA GLY A 84 25.27 -13.17 -7.03
C GLY A 84 24.32 -14.34 -6.84
N SER A 85 24.27 -14.85 -5.62
CA SER A 85 23.33 -15.86 -5.18
C SER A 85 22.42 -15.31 -4.07
N VAL A 86 21.19 -15.77 -4.07
CA VAL A 86 20.18 -15.42 -3.06
C VAL A 86 19.68 -16.72 -2.45
N THR A 87 19.86 -16.90 -1.15
CA THR A 87 19.28 -18.04 -0.43
C THR A 87 18.12 -17.54 0.41
N GLY A 88 16.90 -17.88 0.02
CA GLY A 88 15.70 -17.64 0.84
C GLY A 88 15.41 -18.83 1.74
N VAL A 89 15.11 -18.56 3.01
CA VAL A 89 14.61 -19.58 3.95
C VAL A 89 13.14 -19.35 4.19
N PHE A 90 12.36 -20.41 3.96
CA PHE A 90 10.92 -20.37 4.00
C PHE A 90 10.38 -21.38 5.01
N ARG A 91 9.20 -21.08 5.57
CA ARG A 91 8.44 -21.96 6.44
C ARG A 91 7.14 -22.35 5.75
N SER A 92 6.81 -23.63 5.72
CA SER A 92 5.51 -24.08 5.21
C SER A 92 4.40 -23.70 6.19
N LYS A 93 3.26 -23.24 5.66
CA LYS A 93 2.03 -22.98 6.42
C LYS A 93 1.00 -24.11 6.29
N VAL A 94 1.27 -25.10 5.45
CA VAL A 94 0.34 -26.20 5.12
C VAL A 94 1.04 -27.54 5.17
N ASP A 95 0.26 -28.61 5.33
CA ASP A 95 0.77 -29.97 5.28
C ASP A 95 0.91 -30.47 3.84
N GLY A 96 1.97 -31.25 3.58
CA GLY A 96 2.21 -31.84 2.27
C GLY A 96 2.57 -30.84 1.15
N LEU A 97 3.17 -29.70 1.49
CA LEU A 97 3.62 -28.70 0.52
C LEU A 97 4.70 -29.28 -0.39
N GLN A 98 4.44 -29.34 -1.70
CA GLN A 98 5.36 -29.87 -2.71
C GLN A 98 5.88 -28.79 -3.68
N GLN A 99 5.27 -27.61 -3.66
CA GLN A 99 5.59 -26.52 -4.56
C GLN A 99 5.49 -25.20 -3.80
N ALA A 100 6.44 -24.30 -4.05
CA ALA A 100 6.41 -22.93 -3.54
C ALA A 100 6.24 -21.95 -4.69
N ILE A 101 5.35 -20.96 -4.54
CA ILE A 101 5.15 -19.89 -5.52
C ILE A 101 5.72 -18.59 -4.94
N LEU A 102 6.83 -18.15 -5.51
CA LEU A 102 7.48 -16.91 -5.12
C LEU A 102 7.11 -15.82 -6.12
N HIS A 103 6.65 -14.69 -5.61
CA HIS A 103 6.36 -13.55 -6.48
C HIS A 103 7.63 -12.71 -6.68
N PHE A 104 8.04 -12.56 -7.92
CA PHE A 104 9.19 -11.75 -8.30
C PHE A 104 8.71 -10.49 -9.03
N ASP A 105 9.15 -9.32 -8.57
CA ASP A 105 8.99 -8.05 -9.30
C ASP A 105 10.03 -7.90 -10.43
N ALA A 106 10.68 -9.00 -10.79
CA ALA A 106 11.63 -9.02 -11.89
C ALA A 106 10.85 -8.97 -13.21
N ARG A 107 11.17 -7.97 -14.03
CA ARG A 107 10.82 -8.03 -15.46
C ARG A 107 11.42 -9.31 -16.02
N GLU A 108 10.67 -10.02 -16.88
CA GLU A 108 10.98 -11.35 -17.44
C GLU A 108 12.31 -11.45 -18.26
N GLY A 109 13.23 -10.49 -18.13
CA GLY A 109 14.50 -10.40 -18.85
C GLY A 109 15.76 -10.33 -17.97
N LEU A 110 15.67 -10.58 -16.65
CA LEU A 110 16.90 -10.83 -15.88
C LEU A 110 17.48 -12.18 -16.33
N ALA A 111 18.58 -12.08 -17.07
CA ALA A 111 19.37 -13.11 -17.74
C ALA A 111 19.51 -14.43 -16.94
N PRO A 112 19.71 -15.57 -17.63
CA PRO A 112 19.31 -16.89 -17.16
C PRO A 112 19.98 -17.25 -15.83
N TRP A 113 19.17 -17.58 -14.83
CA TRP A 113 19.65 -18.15 -13.59
C TRP A 113 20.40 -19.45 -13.89
N THR A 114 21.63 -19.56 -13.41
CA THR A 114 22.56 -20.64 -13.76
C THR A 114 22.40 -21.87 -12.87
N GLY A 115 21.67 -21.75 -11.75
CA GLY A 115 21.42 -22.82 -10.81
C GLY A 115 20.23 -22.50 -9.93
N PHE A 116 19.50 -23.54 -9.55
CA PHE A 116 18.37 -23.44 -8.63
C PHE A 116 18.31 -24.72 -7.80
N SER A 117 18.19 -24.57 -6.47
CA SER A 117 18.21 -25.69 -5.55
C SER A 117 17.27 -25.50 -4.38
N VAL A 118 16.73 -26.61 -3.88
CA VAL A 118 15.95 -26.69 -2.64
C VAL A 118 16.73 -27.55 -1.66
N SER A 119 17.12 -26.96 -0.53
CA SER A 119 17.93 -27.63 0.51
C SER A 119 19.21 -28.28 -0.04
N GLY A 120 19.82 -27.67 -1.07
CA GLY A 120 21.01 -28.16 -1.76
C GLY A 120 20.76 -29.17 -2.89
N ASN A 121 19.52 -29.65 -3.05
CA ASN A 121 19.14 -30.54 -4.15
C ASN A 121 18.73 -29.72 -5.37
N ALA A 122 19.19 -30.11 -6.57
CA ALA A 122 18.77 -29.45 -7.81
C ALA A 122 17.24 -29.52 -7.95
N ALA A 123 16.62 -28.36 -8.14
CA ALA A 123 15.17 -28.23 -8.19
C ALA A 123 14.71 -27.77 -9.58
N SER A 124 13.56 -28.28 -10.01
CA SER A 124 12.90 -27.78 -11.21
C SER A 124 12.07 -26.54 -10.88
N TRP A 125 12.04 -25.60 -11.80
CA TRP A 125 11.35 -24.33 -11.62
C TRP A 125 10.81 -23.79 -12.95
N THR A 126 9.81 -22.93 -12.85
CA THR A 126 9.30 -22.14 -13.97
C THR A 126 9.13 -20.70 -13.55
N HIS A 127 9.40 -19.76 -14.46
CA HIS A 127 9.18 -18.34 -14.24
C HIS A 127 8.33 -17.79 -15.37
N ALA A 128 7.12 -17.35 -15.05
CA ALA A 128 6.20 -16.73 -16.00
C ALA A 128 5.22 -15.83 -15.24
N ASN A 129 4.78 -14.75 -15.87
CA ASN A 129 3.78 -13.85 -15.29
C ASN A 129 4.17 -13.38 -13.87
N TRP A 130 5.44 -13.05 -13.63
CA TRP A 130 5.95 -12.56 -12.34
C TRP A 130 5.90 -13.60 -11.19
N LEU A 131 5.65 -14.87 -11.53
CA LEU A 131 5.59 -15.99 -10.59
C LEU A 131 6.73 -16.95 -10.86
N LEU A 132 7.58 -17.13 -9.85
CA LEU A 132 8.56 -18.20 -9.78
C LEU A 132 7.95 -19.40 -9.05
N THR A 133 7.67 -20.44 -9.81
CA THR A 133 7.13 -21.70 -9.28
C THR A 133 8.26 -22.68 -9.11
N VAL A 134 8.46 -23.17 -7.89
CA VAL A 134 9.58 -24.05 -7.52
C VAL A 134 9.04 -25.40 -7.05
N GLN A 135 9.53 -26.49 -7.64
CA GLN A 135 9.28 -27.82 -7.09
C GLN A 135 10.20 -28.08 -5.90
N LEU A 136 9.61 -28.47 -4.78
CA LEU A 136 10.36 -28.80 -3.58
C LEU A 136 10.98 -30.20 -3.69
N ASP A 137 12.08 -30.40 -2.99
CA ASP A 137 12.81 -31.68 -2.99
C ASP A 137 12.04 -32.81 -2.30
N ARG A 138 11.12 -32.45 -1.40
CA ARG A 138 10.16 -33.34 -0.76
C ARG A 138 8.90 -32.58 -0.36
N ALA A 139 7.91 -33.31 0.14
CA ALA A 139 6.78 -32.71 0.82
C ALA A 139 7.22 -32.14 2.20
N TYR A 140 6.81 -30.90 2.48
CA TYR A 140 7.00 -30.22 3.77
C TYR A 140 5.67 -30.05 4.49
N ASN A 141 5.66 -30.32 5.79
CA ASN A 141 4.52 -30.14 6.66
C ASN A 141 4.49 -28.74 7.29
N ALA A 142 3.34 -28.37 7.86
CA ALA A 142 3.17 -27.07 8.47
C ALA A 142 4.22 -26.84 9.57
N GLY A 143 4.89 -25.68 9.53
CA GLY A 143 5.97 -25.31 10.44
C GLY A 143 7.36 -25.78 10.04
N GLU A 144 7.51 -26.73 9.13
CA GLU A 144 8.83 -27.13 8.62
C GLU A 144 9.46 -26.02 7.77
N THR A 145 10.79 -25.94 7.79
CA THR A 145 11.56 -24.97 7.02
C THR A 145 12.35 -25.61 5.91
N PHE A 146 12.49 -24.89 4.80
CA PHE A 146 13.30 -25.26 3.65
C PHE A 146 14.05 -24.05 3.10
N GLN A 147 15.11 -24.32 2.34
CA GLN A 147 15.95 -23.29 1.76
C GLN A 147 15.83 -23.35 0.24
N ILE A 148 15.70 -22.20 -0.42
CA ILE A 148 15.75 -22.07 -1.87
C ILE A 148 16.96 -21.20 -2.20
N THR A 149 17.85 -21.68 -3.07
CA THR A 149 19.00 -20.91 -3.59
C THR A 149 18.97 -20.87 -5.10
#